data_AF-A0A7J9ILS3-F1
#
_entry.id   AF-A0A7J9ILS3-F1
#
_cell.length_a   1.000
_cell.length_b   1.000
_cell.length_c   1.000
_cell.angle_alpha   90.00
_cell.angle_beta   90.00
_cell.angle_gamma   90.00
#
_symmetry.space_group_name_H-M   'P 1'
#
loop_
_entity.id
_entity.type
_entity.pdbx_description
1 polymer ?
#
loop_
_entity_poly.entity_id
_entity_poly.type
_entity_poly.pdbx_seq_one_letter_code
_entity_poly.pdbx_strand_id
1 'polypeptide(L)'
;MRVYGALMWSLGKVLNTPEVVRVYIGSFNDKPVNEAATGPIGKELFEKEQEDLLSDLKDIPKKACDRRINEFVKRARAAKIHAYIIAHLKKEMPAMIGKAKTQQRLIDNLEGEFGKVQRDHHLPPGDFPNVEHFKEILSGYNFDKFEKLKPKMIQAVDDMLGYDIPELLKTFRNPYD
;
A
#
# COMPACT_ATOMS: atom_id res chain seq x y z
N MET A 1 -28.95 11.45 -17.70
CA MET A 1 -28.42 10.07 -17.62
C MET A 1 -27.47 9.65 -18.76
N ARG A 2 -27.63 10.09 -20.02
CA ARG A 2 -26.70 9.70 -21.11
C ARG A 2 -25.24 10.10 -20.87
N VAL A 3 -25.00 11.30 -20.34
CA VAL A 3 -23.65 11.81 -20.00
C VAL A 3 -22.99 10.96 -18.91
N TYR A 4 -23.73 10.56 -17.88
CA TYR A 4 -23.23 9.71 -16.80
C TYR A 4 -22.75 8.35 -17.32
N GLY A 5 -23.54 7.70 -18.18
CA GLY A 5 -23.17 6.42 -18.79
C GLY A 5 -21.89 6.51 -19.64
N ALA A 6 -21.74 7.58 -20.43
CA ALA A 6 -20.54 7.81 -21.23
C ALA A 6 -19.28 8.04 -20.37
N LEU A 7 -19.43 8.72 -19.23
CA LEU A 7 -18.35 8.92 -18.25
C LEU A 7 -17.91 7.59 -17.63
N MET A 8 -18.83 6.81 -17.08
CA MET A 8 -18.51 5.54 -16.43
C MET A 8 -17.87 4.54 -17.40
N TRP A 9 -18.33 4.50 -18.66
CA TRP A 9 -17.73 3.69 -19.71
C TRP A 9 -16.27 4.08 -19.98
N SER A 10 -15.99 5.38 -20.01
CA SER A 10 -14.63 5.88 -20.23
C SER A 10 -13.73 5.62 -19.03
N LEU A 11 -14.23 5.85 -17.81
CA LEU A 11 -13.49 5.60 -16.57
C LEU A 11 -13.11 4.12 -16.42
N GLY A 12 -14.02 3.19 -16.71
CA GLY A 12 -13.73 1.76 -16.62
C GLY A 12 -12.65 1.26 -17.59
N LYS A 13 -12.37 1.98 -18.69
CA LYS A 13 -11.27 1.67 -19.60
C LYS A 13 -9.92 2.21 -19.13
N VAL A 14 -9.94 3.31 -18.37
CA VAL A 14 -8.73 4.03 -17.94
C VAL A 14 -8.27 3.56 -16.57
N LEU A 15 -9.20 3.31 -15.67
CA LEU A 15 -8.91 2.82 -14.33
C LEU A 15 -8.70 1.30 -14.40
N ASN A 16 -7.45 0.87 -14.19
CA ASN A 16 -7.08 -0.54 -14.19
C ASN A 16 -7.41 -1.22 -12.85
N THR A 17 -8.67 -1.11 -12.42
CA THR A 17 -9.21 -1.74 -11.22
C THR A 17 -10.58 -2.36 -11.53
N PRO A 18 -10.88 -3.55 -10.99
CA PRO A 18 -12.21 -4.16 -11.10
C PRO A 18 -13.27 -3.45 -10.22
N GLU A 19 -12.88 -2.54 -9.32
CA GLU A 19 -13.79 -1.81 -8.44
C GLU A 19 -14.42 -0.59 -9.15
N VAL A 20 -15.75 -0.47 -9.07
CA VAL A 20 -16.47 0.68 -9.65
C VAL A 20 -16.26 1.93 -8.80
N VAL A 21 -15.82 3.02 -9.43
CA VAL A 21 -15.61 4.30 -8.74
C VAL A 21 -16.92 5.01 -8.40
N ARG A 22 -16.99 5.61 -7.19
CA ARG A 22 -18.09 6.47 -6.77
C ARG A 22 -18.00 7.81 -7.50
N VAL A 23 -19.09 8.18 -8.18
CA VAL A 23 -19.26 9.49 -8.82
C VAL A 23 -20.38 10.23 -8.08
N TYR A 24 -20.11 11.48 -7.68
CA TYR A 24 -21.08 12.37 -7.06
C TYR A 24 -21.71 13.29 -8.12
N ILE A 25 -23.01 13.18 -8.33
CA ILE A 25 -23.71 13.95 -9.36
C ILE A 25 -24.44 15.15 -8.73
N GLY A 26 -24.03 16.37 -9.08
CA GLY A 26 -24.72 17.56 -8.58
C GLY A 26 -24.24 18.86 -9.22
N SER A 27 -24.88 19.95 -8.83
CA SER A 27 -24.44 21.31 -9.16
C SER A 27 -23.80 21.94 -7.92
N PHE A 28 -22.47 21.88 -7.82
CA PHE A 28 -21.72 22.35 -6.64
C PHE A 28 -21.40 23.84 -6.75
N ASN A 29 -22.43 24.68 -6.71
CA ASN A 29 -22.30 26.14 -6.66
C ASN A 29 -23.30 26.74 -5.66
N ASP A 30 -23.24 28.06 -5.49
CA ASP A 30 -24.05 28.85 -4.58
C ASP A 30 -25.43 29.23 -5.13
N LYS A 31 -25.76 28.84 -6.37
CA LYS A 31 -27.02 29.17 -7.04
C LYS A 31 -28.07 28.08 -6.81
N PRO A 32 -29.37 28.43 -6.78
CA PRO A 32 -30.43 27.45 -6.67
C PRO A 32 -30.39 26.48 -7.86
N VAL A 33 -30.69 25.21 -7.59
CA VAL A 33 -30.79 24.17 -8.62
C VAL A 33 -31.86 24.60 -9.64
N ASN A 34 -31.50 24.59 -10.92
CA ASN A 34 -32.46 24.89 -11.98
C ASN A 34 -33.41 23.71 -12.16
N GLU A 35 -34.55 23.77 -11.46
CA GLU A 35 -35.58 22.72 -11.44
C GLU A 35 -36.12 22.40 -12.84
N ALA A 36 -36.14 23.38 -13.75
CA ALA A 36 -36.56 23.19 -15.14
C ALA A 36 -35.56 22.36 -15.95
N ALA A 37 -34.27 22.40 -15.63
CA ALA A 37 -33.22 21.63 -16.29
C ALA A 37 -33.00 20.24 -15.67
N THR A 38 -33.28 20.08 -14.37
CA THR A 38 -33.07 18.83 -13.64
C THR A 38 -34.30 17.91 -13.61
N GLY A 39 -35.49 18.46 -13.89
CA GLY A 39 -36.75 17.73 -13.82
C GLY A 39 -37.14 17.36 -12.38
N PRO A 40 -38.30 16.69 -12.18
CA PRO A 40 -38.91 16.48 -10.86
C PRO A 40 -38.07 15.60 -9.91
N ILE A 41 -37.19 14.74 -10.45
CA ILE A 41 -36.36 13.81 -9.67
C ILE A 41 -34.92 14.34 -9.48
N GLY A 42 -34.47 15.25 -10.33
CA GLY A 42 -33.06 15.67 -10.36
C GLY A 42 -32.65 16.53 -9.17
N LYS A 43 -33.60 17.29 -8.59
CA LYS A 43 -33.33 18.10 -7.39
C LYS A 43 -33.02 17.21 -6.17
N GLU A 44 -33.91 16.26 -5.87
CA GLU A 44 -33.73 15.30 -4.77
C GLU A 44 -32.45 14.48 -4.94
N LEU A 45 -32.17 14.02 -6.16
CA LEU A 45 -30.92 13.30 -6.46
C LEU A 45 -29.69 14.16 -6.17
N PHE A 46 -29.67 15.43 -6.60
CA PHE A 46 -28.52 16.31 -6.40
C PHE A 46 -28.31 16.66 -4.93
N GLU A 47 -29.39 16.93 -4.20
CA GLU A 47 -29.33 17.20 -2.75
C GLU A 47 -28.77 15.98 -2.01
N LYS A 48 -29.26 14.78 -2.32
CA LYS A 48 -28.77 13.55 -1.72
C LYS A 48 -27.30 13.27 -2.05
N GLU A 49 -26.88 13.44 -3.30
CA GLU A 49 -25.49 13.25 -3.72
C GLU A 49 -24.54 14.28 -3.11
N GLN A 50 -25.01 15.51 -2.86
CA GLN A 50 -24.27 16.53 -2.13
C GLN A 50 -24.12 16.20 -0.65
N GLU A 51 -25.19 15.73 -0.01
CA GLU A 51 -25.16 15.26 1.39
C GLU A 51 -24.20 14.09 1.56
N ASP A 52 -24.26 13.09 0.67
CA ASP A 52 -23.33 11.95 0.67
C ASP A 52 -21.88 12.42 0.54
N LEU A 53 -21.60 13.33 -0.42
CA LEU A 53 -20.25 13.89 -0.60
C LEU A 53 -19.80 14.64 0.68
N LEU A 54 -20.66 15.46 1.27
CA LEU A 54 -20.34 16.20 2.49
C LEU A 54 -20.08 15.27 3.68
N SER A 55 -20.85 14.19 3.82
CA SER A 55 -20.60 13.16 4.83
C SER A 55 -19.22 12.54 4.62
N ASP A 56 -18.90 12.16 3.38
CA ASP A 56 -17.61 11.59 3.03
C ASP A 56 -16.44 12.54 3.30
N LEU A 57 -16.61 13.83 2.98
CA LEU A 57 -15.63 14.88 3.26
C LEU A 57 -15.43 15.08 4.77
N LYS A 58 -16.51 15.06 5.55
CA LYS A 58 -16.46 15.15 7.02
C LYS A 58 -15.78 13.94 7.65
N ASP A 59 -15.85 12.78 7.01
CA ASP A 59 -15.19 11.55 7.45
C ASP A 59 -13.72 11.43 6.99
N ILE A 60 -13.22 12.32 6.12
CA ILE A 60 -11.81 12.33 5.68
C ILE A 60 -10.84 12.30 6.88
N PRO A 61 -10.98 13.12 7.94
CA PRO A 61 -10.06 13.09 9.07
C PRO A 61 -10.03 11.73 9.77
N LYS A 62 -11.18 11.04 9.88
CA LYS A 62 -11.25 9.68 10.44
C LYS A 62 -10.52 8.70 9.53
N LYS A 63 -10.87 8.68 8.23
CA LYS A 63 -10.24 7.84 7.20
C LYS A 63 -8.73 8.13 7.05
N ALA A 64 -8.29 9.35 7.35
CA ALA A 64 -6.88 9.74 7.30
C ALA A 64 -6.05 9.05 8.41
N CYS A 65 -6.62 8.84 9.60
CA CYS A 65 -5.98 8.07 10.66
C CYS A 65 -5.80 6.61 10.23
N ASP A 66 -6.87 5.96 9.77
CA ASP A 66 -6.83 4.58 9.28
C ASP A 66 -5.84 4.43 8.12
N ARG A 67 -5.84 5.38 7.18
CA ARG A 67 -4.88 5.40 6.06
C ARG A 67 -3.44 5.50 6.56
N ARG A 68 -3.15 6.34 7.54
CA ARG A 68 -1.79 6.46 8.12
C ARG A 68 -1.35 5.16 8.77
N ILE A 69 -2.24 4.51 9.53
CA ILE A 69 -1.95 3.21 10.15
C ILE A 69 -1.69 2.16 9.07
N ASN A 70 -2.52 2.11 8.02
CA ASN A 70 -2.33 1.17 6.91
C ASN A 70 -0.98 1.38 6.18
N GLU A 71 -0.61 2.62 5.90
CA GLU A 71 0.71 2.92 5.29
C GLU A 71 1.87 2.57 6.23
N PHE A 72 1.71 2.78 7.54
CA PHE A 72 2.69 2.36 8.53
C PHE A 72 2.85 0.83 8.56
N VAL A 73 1.74 0.08 8.58
CA VAL A 73 1.72 -1.38 8.51
C VAL A 73 2.41 -1.90 7.24
N LYS A 74 2.10 -1.32 6.07
CA LYS A 74 2.77 -1.67 4.80
C LYS A 74 4.27 -1.44 4.89
N ARG A 75 4.69 -0.30 5.44
CA ARG A 75 6.10 0.04 5.62
C ARG A 75 6.82 -0.89 6.59
N ALA A 76 6.18 -1.29 7.69
CA ALA A 76 6.74 -2.22 8.65
C ALA A 76 6.98 -3.61 8.02
N ARG A 77 6.02 -4.12 7.23
CA ARG A 77 6.20 -5.37 6.47
C ARG A 77 7.33 -5.25 5.46
N ALA A 78 7.37 -4.17 4.69
CA ALA A 78 8.44 -3.93 3.72
C ALA A 78 9.83 -3.88 4.40
N ALA A 79 9.94 -3.25 5.57
CA ALA A 79 11.18 -3.21 6.35
C ALA A 79 11.60 -4.59 6.86
N LYS A 80 10.63 -5.41 7.35
CA LYS A 80 10.88 -6.79 7.78
C LYS A 80 11.41 -7.64 6.62
N ILE A 81 10.78 -7.56 5.44
CA ILE A 81 11.22 -8.29 4.23
C ILE A 81 12.60 -7.83 3.78
N HIS A 82 12.84 -6.52 3.75
CA HIS A 82 14.15 -5.97 3.44
C HIS A 82 15.23 -6.53 4.38
N ALA A 83 14.95 -6.61 5.69
CA ALA A 83 15.88 -7.18 6.67
C ALA A 83 16.19 -8.66 6.37
N TYR A 84 15.20 -9.47 5.98
CA TYR A 84 15.44 -10.85 5.58
C TYR A 84 16.26 -10.97 4.29
N ILE A 85 15.97 -10.15 3.28
CA ILE A 85 16.73 -10.11 2.02
C ILE A 85 18.20 -9.80 2.31
N ILE A 86 18.47 -8.72 3.04
CA ILE A 86 19.84 -8.30 3.36
C ILE A 86 20.57 -9.37 4.18
N ALA A 87 19.90 -9.97 5.18
CA ALA A 87 20.48 -11.03 5.97
C ALA A 87 20.76 -12.31 5.16
N HIS A 88 19.87 -12.66 4.23
CA HIS A 88 20.05 -13.79 3.31
C HIS A 88 21.25 -13.56 2.38
N LEU A 89 21.33 -12.39 1.75
CA LEU A 89 22.48 -12.01 0.93
C LEU A 89 23.79 -12.04 1.74
N LYS A 90 23.76 -11.57 2.99
CA LYS A 90 24.91 -11.64 3.89
C LYS A 90 25.31 -13.09 4.23
N LYS A 91 24.33 -13.99 4.39
CA LYS A 91 24.54 -15.41 4.70
C LYS A 91 25.15 -16.17 3.51
N GLU A 92 24.78 -15.81 2.28
CA GLU A 92 25.29 -16.44 1.05
C GLU A 92 26.70 -15.97 0.65
N MET A 93 27.22 -14.92 1.29
CA MET A 93 28.57 -14.41 1.01
C MET A 93 29.68 -15.34 1.56
N PRO A 94 30.74 -15.62 0.78
CA PRO A 94 31.85 -16.45 1.24
C PRO A 94 32.75 -15.68 2.22
N ALA A 95 33.28 -16.36 3.23
CA ALA A 95 34.10 -15.73 4.26
C ALA A 95 35.47 -15.23 3.76
N MET A 96 36.09 -15.92 2.80
CA MET A 96 37.50 -15.68 2.43
C MET A 96 37.70 -15.33 0.94
N ILE A 97 37.39 -16.23 0.00
CA ILE A 97 37.74 -16.08 -1.43
C ILE A 97 36.47 -16.06 -2.29
N GLY A 98 36.50 -15.30 -3.40
CA GLY A 98 35.44 -15.30 -4.41
C GLY A 98 34.28 -14.32 -4.16
N LYS A 99 34.43 -13.40 -3.21
CA LYS A 99 33.38 -12.45 -2.78
C LYS A 99 32.76 -11.66 -3.91
N ALA A 100 33.56 -11.05 -4.79
CA ALA A 100 33.06 -10.28 -5.93
C ALA A 100 32.25 -11.14 -6.90
N LYS A 101 32.74 -12.35 -7.20
CA LYS A 101 32.04 -13.30 -8.08
C LYS A 101 30.72 -13.77 -7.46
N THR A 102 30.70 -14.05 -6.16
CA THR A 102 29.47 -14.45 -5.47
C THR A 102 28.47 -13.30 -5.38
N GLN A 103 28.92 -12.07 -5.09
CA GLN A 103 28.04 -10.91 -5.07
C GLN A 103 27.39 -10.70 -6.44
N GLN A 104 28.17 -10.74 -7.53
CA GLN A 104 27.62 -10.62 -8.88
C GLN A 104 26.60 -11.74 -9.16
N ARG A 105 26.93 -13.00 -8.83
CA ARG A 105 26.00 -14.13 -8.98
C ARG A 105 24.68 -13.94 -8.21
N LEU A 106 24.75 -13.38 -7.00
CA LEU A 106 23.56 -13.11 -6.18
C LEU A 106 22.70 -11.99 -6.77
N ILE A 107 23.32 -10.95 -7.34
CA ILE A 107 22.62 -9.86 -8.03
C ILE A 107 21.98 -10.37 -9.32
N ASP A 108 22.70 -11.14 -10.12
CA ASP A 108 22.21 -11.68 -11.39
C ASP A 108 21.00 -12.62 -11.15
N ASN A 109 21.03 -13.41 -10.08
CA ASN A 109 19.98 -14.35 -9.67
C ASN A 109 19.03 -13.79 -8.59
N LEU A 110 18.89 -12.47 -8.46
CA LEU A 110 18.17 -11.87 -7.32
C LEU A 110 16.72 -12.35 -7.20
N GLU A 111 16.01 -12.58 -8.30
CA GLU A 111 14.66 -13.13 -8.31
C GLU A 111 14.60 -14.51 -7.65
N GLY A 112 15.56 -15.38 -7.97
CA GLY A 112 15.70 -16.69 -7.35
C GLY A 112 16.02 -16.60 -5.87
N GLU A 113 16.84 -15.62 -5.46
CA GLU A 113 17.14 -15.37 -4.04
C GLU A 113 15.90 -14.84 -3.29
N PHE A 114 15.09 -13.97 -3.89
CA PHE A 114 13.81 -13.53 -3.32
C PHE A 114 12.87 -14.71 -3.13
N GLY A 115 12.77 -15.61 -4.12
CA GLY A 115 11.95 -16.81 -4.01
C GLY A 115 12.39 -17.75 -2.88
N LYS A 116 13.70 -17.83 -2.56
CA LYS A 116 14.18 -18.58 -1.38
C LYS A 116 13.75 -17.91 -0.09
N VAL A 117 14.00 -16.61 0.06
CA VAL A 117 13.59 -15.82 1.24
C VAL A 117 12.09 -15.93 1.47
N GLN A 118 11.30 -15.88 0.40
CA GLN A 118 9.85 -16.02 0.45
C GLN A 118 9.42 -17.37 1.04
N ARG A 119 10.00 -18.48 0.57
CA ARG A 119 9.68 -19.83 1.03
C ARG A 119 10.16 -20.07 2.46
N ASP A 120 11.39 -19.69 2.76
CA ASP A 120 12.02 -19.97 4.06
C ASP A 120 11.31 -19.24 5.22
N HIS A 121 10.76 -18.05 4.93
CA HIS A 121 10.09 -17.20 5.94
C HIS A 121 8.57 -17.07 5.74
N HIS A 122 7.98 -17.80 4.79
CA HIS A 122 6.54 -17.78 4.49
C HIS A 122 5.99 -16.37 4.23
N LEU A 123 6.70 -15.59 3.41
CA LEU A 123 6.39 -14.18 3.19
C LEU A 123 5.44 -13.99 1.98
N PRO A 124 4.50 -13.02 2.03
CA PRO A 124 3.64 -12.72 0.88
C PRO A 124 4.45 -12.17 -0.31
N PRO A 125 4.19 -12.61 -1.55
CA PRO A 125 4.93 -12.13 -2.72
C PRO A 125 4.70 -10.64 -3.00
N GLY A 126 3.51 -10.12 -2.68
CA GLY A 126 3.14 -8.73 -2.95
C GLY A 126 3.87 -7.69 -2.10
N ASP A 127 4.53 -8.10 -1.01
CA ASP A 127 5.29 -7.19 -0.16
C ASP A 127 6.79 -7.11 -0.58
N PHE A 128 7.24 -7.89 -1.58
CA PHE A 128 8.61 -7.82 -2.09
C PHE A 128 8.84 -6.61 -3.00
N PRO A 129 10.06 -6.01 -2.96
CA PRO A 129 10.39 -4.88 -3.83
C PRO A 129 10.55 -5.32 -5.30
N ASN A 130 10.50 -4.36 -6.22
CA ASN A 130 10.79 -4.61 -7.62
C ASN A 130 12.24 -5.11 -7.79
N VAL A 131 12.40 -6.27 -8.42
CA VAL A 131 13.69 -6.97 -8.55
C VAL A 131 14.72 -6.12 -9.29
N GLU A 132 14.37 -5.54 -10.44
CA GLU A 132 15.32 -4.79 -11.26
C GLU A 132 15.80 -3.52 -10.55
N HIS A 133 14.88 -2.76 -9.96
CA HIS A 133 15.24 -1.59 -9.16
C HIS A 133 16.13 -1.96 -7.96
N PHE A 134 15.85 -3.10 -7.31
CA PHE A 134 16.66 -3.56 -6.18
C PHE A 134 18.06 -4.01 -6.62
N LYS A 135 18.21 -4.63 -7.81
CA LYS A 135 19.52 -4.99 -8.40
C LYS A 135 20.38 -3.76 -8.66
N GLU A 136 19.81 -2.71 -9.24
CA GLU A 136 20.50 -1.44 -9.51
C GLU A 136 21.08 -0.85 -8.22
N ILE A 137 20.25 -0.79 -7.17
CA ILE A 137 20.67 -0.28 -5.86
C ILE A 137 21.77 -1.16 -5.27
N LEU A 138 21.57 -2.48 -5.21
CA LEU A 138 22.51 -3.42 -4.60
C LEU A 138 23.90 -3.40 -5.26
N SER A 139 23.97 -3.09 -6.56
CA SER A 139 25.23 -3.00 -7.30
C SER A 139 26.18 -1.94 -6.72
N GLY A 140 25.65 -0.93 -6.04
CA GLY A 140 26.43 0.10 -5.33
C GLY A 140 26.91 -0.28 -3.92
N TYR A 141 26.55 -1.46 -3.40
CA TYR A 141 26.87 -1.88 -2.03
C TYR A 141 27.85 -3.05 -1.98
N ASN A 142 28.54 -3.19 -0.84
CA ASN A 142 29.37 -4.35 -0.55
C ASN A 142 28.63 -5.26 0.45
N PHE A 143 28.29 -6.47 0.01
CA PHE A 143 27.49 -7.39 0.81
C PHE A 143 28.24 -7.92 2.04
N ASP A 144 29.57 -7.85 2.06
CA ASP A 144 30.34 -8.17 3.26
C ASP A 144 30.06 -7.22 4.43
N LYS A 145 29.63 -5.99 4.14
CA LYS A 145 29.30 -4.99 5.16
C LYS A 145 27.87 -5.11 5.67
N PHE A 146 27.05 -5.97 5.06
CA PHE A 146 25.69 -6.18 5.53
C PHE A 146 25.67 -6.81 6.92
N GLU A 147 24.69 -6.39 7.71
CA GLU A 147 24.44 -6.95 9.02
C GLU A 147 23.75 -8.31 8.92
N LYS A 148 24.00 -9.15 9.91
CA LYS A 148 23.22 -10.38 10.09
C LYS A 148 21.83 -10.03 10.63
N LEU A 149 20.87 -10.92 10.39
CA LEU A 149 19.54 -10.79 10.97
C LEU A 149 19.63 -10.68 12.50
N LYS A 150 18.89 -9.74 13.07
CA LYS A 150 18.74 -9.56 14.52
C LYS A 150 17.35 -10.07 14.93
N PRO A 151 17.20 -11.31 15.44
CA PRO A 151 15.89 -11.90 15.71
C PRO A 151 15.03 -11.06 16.66
N LYS A 152 15.65 -10.43 17.67
CA LYS A 152 14.95 -9.54 18.62
C LYS A 152 14.28 -8.34 17.94
N MET A 153 14.91 -7.77 16.90
CA MET A 153 14.32 -6.64 16.18
C MET A 153 13.17 -7.08 15.28
N ILE A 154 13.26 -8.27 14.70
CA ILE A 154 12.15 -8.85 13.93
C ILE A 154 10.97 -9.15 14.84
N GLN A 155 11.23 -9.76 16.01
CA GLN A 155 10.19 -10.05 16.99
C GLN A 155 9.47 -8.77 17.43
N ALA A 156 10.20 -7.68 17.69
CA ALA A 156 9.57 -6.40 18.04
C ALA A 156 8.63 -5.87 16.94
N VAL A 157 8.97 -6.06 15.66
CA VAL A 157 8.08 -5.68 14.54
C VAL A 157 6.86 -6.62 14.47
N ASP A 158 7.06 -7.90 14.73
CA ASP A 158 5.98 -8.89 14.73
C ASP A 158 5.00 -8.71 15.88
N ASP A 159 5.50 -8.40 17.07
CA ASP A 159 4.68 -8.08 18.23
C ASP A 159 3.88 -6.80 18.00
N MET A 160 4.53 -5.77 17.42
CA MET A 160 3.86 -4.52 17.06
C MET A 160 2.74 -4.74 16.03
N LEU A 161 2.98 -5.57 15.00
CA LEU A 161 1.98 -5.89 13.98
C LEU A 161 0.86 -6.77 14.53
N GLY A 162 1.18 -7.71 15.43
CA GLY A 162 0.25 -8.71 15.95
C GLY A 162 -0.59 -8.26 17.14
N TYR A 163 -0.07 -7.35 17.97
CA TYR A 163 -0.69 -6.95 19.24
C TYR A 163 -0.88 -5.44 19.33
N ASP A 164 0.20 -4.65 19.21
CA ASP A 164 0.17 -3.21 19.51
C ASP A 164 -0.74 -2.43 18.55
N ILE A 165 -0.65 -2.70 17.24
CA ILE A 165 -1.50 -2.03 16.24
C ILE A 165 -2.97 -2.40 16.40
N PRO A 166 -3.36 -3.69 16.51
CA PRO A 166 -4.74 -4.06 16.82
C PRO A 166 -5.27 -3.44 18.12
N GLU A 167 -4.46 -3.34 19.17
CA GLU A 167 -4.85 -2.71 20.43
C GLU A 167 -5.05 -1.20 20.26
N LEU A 168 -4.13 -0.52 19.58
CA LEU A 168 -4.24 0.89 19.24
C LEU A 168 -5.51 1.19 18.42
N LEU A 169 -5.85 0.33 17.47
CA LEU A 169 -7.09 0.46 16.68
C LEU A 169 -8.35 0.33 17.54
N LYS A 170 -8.32 -0.42 18.64
CA LYS A 170 -9.45 -0.46 19.61
C LYS A 170 -9.60 0.87 20.33
N THR A 171 -8.50 1.52 20.71
CA THR A 171 -8.55 2.86 21.34
C THR A 171 -8.98 3.97 20.39
N PHE A 172 -8.82 3.78 19.08
CA PHE A 172 -9.36 4.70 18.07
C PHE A 172 -10.82 4.47 17.72
N ARG A 173 -11.50 3.45 18.29
CA ARG A 173 -12.96 3.32 18.16
C ARG A 173 -13.64 4.49 18.88
N ASN A 174 -14.01 5.45 18.03
CA ASN A 174 -14.95 6.56 18.14
C ASN A 174 -15.24 7.18 19.53
N PRO A 175 -14.87 8.45 19.77
CA PRO A 175 -15.47 9.30 20.82
C PRO A 175 -16.90 9.80 20.49
N TYR A 176 -17.49 9.36 19.38
CA TYR A 176 -18.84 9.68 18.93
C TYR A 176 -19.64 8.43 18.48
N ASP A 177 -19.38 7.26 19.09
CA ASP A 177 -20.38 6.19 19.12
C ASP A 177 -21.43 6.50 20.19
#